data_AF-A0A146LED2-F1
#
_entry.id   AF-A0A146LED2-F1
#
_cell.length_a   1.000
_cell.length_b   1.000
_cell.length_c   1.000
_cell.angle_alpha   90.00
_cell.angle_beta   90.00
_cell.angle_gamma   90.00
#
_symmetry.space_group_name_H-M   'P 1'
#
loop_
_entity.id
_entity.type
_entity.pdbx_description
1 polymer ?
#
loop_
_entity_poly.entity_id
_entity_poly.type
_entity_poly.pdbx_seq_one_letter_code
_entity_poly.pdbx_strand_id
1 'polypeptide(L)'
;MVHWKFTGEKRPRTQEEWEEEFARYKVTPEYILHNQDMSLEEFKFIYYMEYAHRSLGRIIGVCFATGYIYFTLWKRKCISKSMVKQLTVLLGFGTLQGFIGWWMVKSGIDPEENKVRAHVSPYRLATHLVYAFALYTLILSTGYRALYNASRAINTPVHTNQLKRIKMFTH
;
A
#
# COMPACT_ATOMS: atom_id res chain seq x y z
N MET A 1 -0.34 -17.93 -8.44
CA MET A 1 0.68 -17.77 -7.36
C MET A 1 2.12 -17.95 -7.86
N VAL A 2 2.37 -18.77 -8.88
CA VAL A 2 3.73 -19.07 -9.40
C VAL A 2 4.27 -18.04 -10.41
N HIS A 3 3.43 -17.13 -10.93
CA HIS A 3 3.84 -16.13 -11.91
C HIS A 3 3.45 -14.72 -11.50
N TRP A 4 4.46 -13.89 -11.21
CA TRP A 4 4.27 -12.45 -11.06
C TRP A 4 4.17 -11.80 -12.44
N LYS A 5 3.02 -11.16 -12.74
CA LYS A 5 2.85 -10.27 -13.90
C LYS A 5 2.56 -8.85 -13.40
N PHE A 6 3.32 -7.88 -13.92
CA PHE A 6 3.15 -6.46 -13.60
C PHE A 6 1.75 -5.92 -13.92
N THR A 7 1.08 -6.48 -14.93
CA THR A 7 -0.27 -6.10 -15.39
C THR A 7 -1.41 -6.69 -14.57
N GLY A 8 -1.12 -7.42 -13.49
CA GLY A 8 -2.11 -8.11 -12.68
C GLY A 8 -2.28 -9.58 -13.08
N GLU A 9 -2.55 -10.41 -12.08
CA GLU A 9 -2.77 -11.85 -12.24
C GLU A 9 -4.25 -12.09 -12.54
N LYS A 10 -4.57 -12.71 -13.68
CA LYS A 10 -5.96 -13.04 -14.05
C LYS A 10 -6.46 -14.11 -13.09
N ARG A 11 -7.39 -13.76 -12.20
CA ARG A 11 -8.01 -14.71 -11.26
C ARG A 11 -8.76 -15.80 -12.04
N PRO A 12 -8.60 -17.09 -11.68
CA PRO A 12 -9.47 -18.17 -12.16
C PRO A 12 -10.95 -17.86 -11.88
N ARG A 13 -11.80 -18.05 -12.88
CA ARG A 13 -13.24 -17.83 -12.80
C ARG A 13 -14.03 -19.12 -13.02
N THR A 14 -13.47 -20.05 -13.78
CA THR A 14 -14.10 -21.35 -14.05
C THR A 14 -13.49 -22.45 -13.18
N GLN A 15 -14.22 -23.55 -13.02
CA GLN A 15 -13.74 -24.72 -12.27
C GLN A 15 -12.48 -25.32 -12.91
N GLU A 16 -12.43 -25.39 -14.23
CA GLU A 16 -11.27 -25.87 -15.00
C GLU A 16 -10.02 -25.00 -14.77
N GLU A 17 -10.16 -23.66 -14.80
CA GLU A 17 -9.04 -22.75 -14.48
C GLU A 17 -8.54 -22.92 -13.04
N TRP A 18 -9.44 -23.24 -12.09
CA TRP A 18 -9.07 -23.51 -10.70
C TRP A 18 -8.30 -24.82 -10.55
N GLU A 19 -8.72 -25.87 -11.25
CA GLU A 19 -8.04 -27.16 -11.26
C GLU A 19 -6.66 -27.06 -11.90
N GLU A 20 -6.50 -26.25 -12.97
CA GLU A 20 -5.21 -26.01 -13.62
C GLU A 20 -4.24 -25.23 -12.73
N GLU A 21 -4.70 -24.17 -12.04
CA GLU A 21 -3.87 -23.45 -11.07
C GLU A 21 -3.53 -24.32 -9.85
N PHE A 22 -4.47 -25.14 -9.38
CA PHE A 22 -4.22 -26.03 -8.25
C PHE A 22 -3.23 -27.15 -8.63
N ALA A 23 -3.33 -27.72 -9.82
CA ALA A 23 -2.34 -28.67 -10.34
C ALA A 23 -0.93 -28.06 -10.41
N ARG A 24 -0.83 -26.78 -10.80
CA ARG A 24 0.43 -26.03 -10.77
C ARG A 24 0.93 -25.75 -9.36
N TYR A 25 0.03 -25.55 -8.40
CA TYR A 25 0.41 -25.42 -7.00
C TYR A 25 0.96 -26.73 -6.40
N LYS A 26 0.38 -27.88 -6.77
CA LYS A 26 0.80 -29.21 -6.28
C LYS A 26 2.26 -29.55 -6.55
N VAL A 27 2.84 -29.03 -7.64
CA VAL A 27 4.24 -29.26 -8.00
C VAL A 27 5.21 -28.32 -7.27
N THR A 28 4.71 -27.34 -6.51
CA THR A 28 5.57 -26.43 -5.76
C THR A 28 6.14 -27.10 -4.52
N PRO A 29 7.37 -26.74 -4.10
CA PRO A 29 7.95 -27.20 -2.85
C PRO A 29 7.06 -26.88 -1.64
N GLU A 30 6.28 -25.80 -1.68
CA GLU A 30 5.38 -25.39 -0.59
C GLU A 30 4.26 -26.42 -0.37
N TYR A 31 3.63 -26.87 -1.46
CA TYR A 31 2.66 -27.96 -1.41
C TYR A 31 3.30 -29.25 -0.91
N ILE A 32 4.45 -29.61 -1.46
CA ILE A 32 5.14 -30.86 -1.13
C ILE A 32 5.63 -30.89 0.32
N LEU A 33 5.99 -29.76 0.94
CA LEU A 33 6.57 -29.75 2.29
C LEU A 33 5.58 -29.40 3.39
N HIS A 34 4.53 -28.62 3.10
CA HIS A 34 3.65 -28.08 4.14
C HIS A 34 2.16 -28.32 3.88
N ASN A 35 1.74 -28.49 2.62
CA ASN A 35 0.32 -28.50 2.23
C ASN A 35 -0.08 -29.75 1.42
N GLN A 36 0.55 -30.90 1.66
CA GLN A 36 0.41 -32.11 0.84
C GLN A 36 -1.03 -32.64 0.73
N ASP A 37 -1.86 -32.37 1.75
CA ASP A 37 -3.26 -32.82 1.84
C ASP A 37 -4.28 -31.68 1.62
N MET A 38 -3.82 -30.52 1.13
CA MET A 38 -4.68 -29.36 0.93
C MET A 38 -5.77 -29.66 -0.11
N SER A 39 -7.01 -29.34 0.22
CA SER A 39 -8.15 -29.40 -0.70
C SER A 39 -8.19 -28.20 -1.65
N LEU A 40 -8.95 -28.32 -2.75
CA LEU A 40 -9.14 -27.21 -3.68
C LEU A 40 -9.80 -25.99 -3.02
N GLU A 41 -10.69 -26.20 -2.05
CA GLU A 41 -11.36 -25.10 -1.33
C GLU A 41 -10.43 -24.34 -0.38
N GLU A 42 -9.53 -25.06 0.31
CA GLU A 42 -8.48 -24.44 1.13
C GLU A 42 -7.49 -23.65 0.26
N PHE A 43 -7.12 -24.21 -0.90
CA PHE A 43 -6.30 -23.50 -1.89
C PHE A 43 -6.97 -22.21 -2.37
N LYS A 44 -8.27 -22.28 -2.73
CA LYS A 44 -9.06 -21.10 -3.12
C LYS A 44 -9.03 -20.03 -2.03
N PHE A 45 -9.23 -20.41 -0.76
CA PHE A 45 -9.20 -19.47 0.36
C PHE A 45 -7.86 -18.72 0.46
N ILE A 46 -6.74 -19.44 0.45
CA ILE A 46 -5.39 -18.85 0.52
C ILE A 46 -5.14 -17.95 -0.69
N TYR A 47 -5.48 -18.43 -1.89
CA TYR A 47 -5.37 -17.66 -3.12
C TYR A 47 -6.17 -16.35 -3.03
N TYR A 48 -7.41 -16.39 -2.54
CA TYR A 48 -8.26 -15.20 -2.41
C TYR A 48 -7.66 -14.19 -1.46
N MET A 49 -7.13 -14.63 -0.32
CA MET A 49 -6.49 -13.74 0.65
C MET A 49 -5.26 -13.05 0.07
N GLU A 50 -4.39 -13.80 -0.61
CA GLU A 50 -3.20 -13.24 -1.27
C GLU A 50 -3.58 -12.27 -2.39
N TYR A 51 -4.54 -12.66 -3.23
CA TYR A 51 -5.05 -11.83 -4.32
C TYR A 51 -5.67 -10.53 -3.79
N ALA A 52 -6.50 -10.62 -2.76
CA ALA A 52 -7.15 -9.48 -2.13
C ALA A 52 -6.10 -8.53 -1.53
N HIS A 53 -5.14 -9.06 -0.78
CA HIS A 53 -4.05 -8.28 -0.20
C HIS A 53 -3.23 -7.53 -1.26
N ARG A 54 -2.80 -8.20 -2.34
CA ARG A 54 -2.10 -7.58 -3.47
C ARG A 54 -2.94 -6.52 -4.17
N SER A 55 -4.23 -6.77 -4.34
CA SER A 55 -5.16 -5.86 -5.00
C SER A 55 -5.42 -4.61 -4.16
N LEU A 56 -5.58 -4.76 -2.84
CA LEU A 56 -5.70 -3.65 -1.90
C LEU A 56 -4.46 -2.76 -1.94
N GLY A 57 -3.26 -3.33 -1.93
CA GLY A 57 -2.01 -2.56 -2.06
C GLY A 57 -1.96 -1.71 -3.33
N ARG A 58 -2.37 -2.27 -4.48
CA ARG A 58 -2.46 -1.54 -5.75
C ARG A 58 -3.48 -0.40 -5.70
N ILE A 59 -4.69 -0.68 -5.20
CA ILE A 59 -5.76 0.32 -5.09
C ILE A 59 -5.32 1.47 -4.20
N ILE A 60 -4.73 1.19 -3.03
CA ILE A 60 -4.21 2.22 -2.13
C ILE A 60 -3.13 3.04 -2.83
N GLY A 61 -2.19 2.40 -3.53
CA GLY A 61 -1.14 3.08 -4.28
C GLY A 61 -1.70 4.02 -5.36
N VAL A 62 -2.66 3.55 -6.17
CA VAL A 62 -3.31 4.36 -7.22
C VAL A 62 -4.11 5.51 -6.63
N CYS A 63 -4.91 5.27 -5.58
CA CYS A 63 -5.68 6.30 -4.90
C CYS A 63 -4.76 7.39 -4.33
N PHE A 64 -3.67 6.99 -3.67
CA PHE A 64 -2.71 7.93 -3.10
C PHE A 64 -1.97 8.73 -4.18
N ALA A 65 -1.46 8.06 -5.23
CA ALA A 65 -0.76 8.72 -6.33
C ALA A 65 -1.66 9.70 -7.09
N THR A 66 -2.90 9.29 -7.39
CA THR A 66 -3.89 10.15 -8.06
C THR A 66 -4.23 11.36 -7.20
N GLY A 67 -4.47 11.17 -5.90
CA GLY A 67 -4.70 12.27 -4.96
C GLY A 67 -3.50 13.22 -4.88
N TYR A 68 -2.29 12.68 -4.77
CA TYR A 68 -1.05 13.47 -4.76
C TYR A 68 -0.90 14.31 -6.03
N ILE A 69 -1.05 13.72 -7.21
CA ILE A 69 -1.00 14.43 -8.49
C ILE A 69 -2.09 15.50 -8.52
N TYR A 70 -3.29 15.19 -8.05
CA TYR A 70 -4.40 16.14 -8.07
C TYR A 70 -4.15 17.38 -7.22
N PHE A 71 -3.68 17.22 -5.99
CA PHE A 71 -3.40 18.35 -5.12
C PHE A 71 -2.12 19.11 -5.50
N THR A 72 -1.15 18.46 -6.13
CA THR A 72 0.11 19.12 -6.54
C THR A 72 0.00 19.86 -7.87
N LEU A 73 -0.71 19.30 -8.86
CA LEU A 73 -0.84 19.89 -10.20
C LEU A 73 -2.08 20.78 -10.35
N TRP A 74 -3.27 20.31 -9.97
CA TRP A 74 -4.53 21.03 -10.21
C TRP A 74 -4.97 21.92 -9.05
N LYS A 75 -4.67 21.55 -7.80
CA LYS A 75 -5.09 22.30 -6.60
C LYS A 75 -3.90 22.78 -5.74
N ARG A 76 -2.83 23.25 -6.39
CA ARG A 76 -1.57 23.68 -5.74
C ARG A 76 -1.77 24.75 -4.65
N LYS A 77 -2.81 25.59 -4.75
CA LYS A 77 -3.13 26.64 -3.74
C LYS A 77 -3.81 26.07 -2.48
N CYS A 78 -4.30 24.84 -2.51
CA CYS A 78 -5.01 24.21 -1.39
C CYS A 78 -4.05 23.54 -0.38
N ILE A 79 -2.80 23.28 -0.77
CA ILE A 79 -1.83 22.59 0.08
C ILE A 79 -0.55 23.42 0.26
N SER A 80 -0.01 23.43 1.48
CA SER A 80 1.23 24.14 1.78
C SER A 80 2.46 23.42 1.17
N LYS A 81 3.55 24.14 0.92
CA LYS A 81 4.81 23.54 0.44
C LYS A 81 5.33 22.45 1.39
N SER A 82 5.11 22.62 2.70
CA SER A 82 5.47 21.63 3.72
C SER A 82 4.64 20.33 3.55
N MET A 83 3.33 20.46 3.31
CA MET A 83 2.45 19.31 3.05
C MET A 83 2.86 18.57 1.78
N VAL A 84 3.19 19.29 0.70
CA VAL A 84 3.70 18.68 -0.55
C VAL A 84 4.94 17.83 -0.28
N LYS A 85 5.93 18.37 0.45
CA LYS A 85 7.16 17.66 0.80
C LYS A 85 6.84 16.38 1.58
N GLN A 86 5.94 16.48 2.56
CA GLN A 86 5.54 15.35 3.38
C GLN A 86 4.80 14.26 2.60
N LEU A 87 3.87 14.63 1.72
CA LEU A 87 3.20 13.68 0.83
C LEU A 87 4.16 13.01 -0.15
N THR A 88 5.19 13.74 -0.61
CA THR A 88 6.24 13.19 -1.48
C THR A 88 7.08 12.14 -0.74
N VAL A 89 7.43 12.40 0.52
CA VAL A 89 8.11 11.40 1.37
C VAL A 89 7.21 10.18 1.57
N LEU A 90 5.92 10.37 1.88
CA LEU A 90 4.96 9.26 2.02
C LEU A 90 4.81 8.45 0.73
N LEU A 91 4.81 9.09 -0.44
CA LEU A 91 4.82 8.40 -1.73
C LEU A 91 6.07 7.52 -1.86
N GLY A 92 7.25 8.08 -1.55
CA GLY A 92 8.51 7.34 -1.55
C GLY A 92 8.47 6.12 -0.63
N PHE A 93 8.00 6.27 0.61
CA PHE A 93 7.84 5.15 1.53
C PHE A 93 6.82 4.13 1.00
N GLY A 94 5.69 4.58 0.45
CA GLY A 94 4.71 3.69 -0.18
C GLY A 94 5.29 2.86 -1.32
N THR A 95 6.10 3.48 -2.19
CA THR A 95 6.78 2.76 -3.28
C THR A 95 7.80 1.76 -2.76
N LEU A 96 8.58 2.13 -1.72
CA LEU A 96 9.54 1.22 -1.10
C LEU A 96 8.83 0.06 -0.41
N GLN A 97 7.67 0.27 0.20
CA GLN A 97 6.87 -0.79 0.79
C GLN A 97 6.38 -1.80 -0.27
N GLY A 98 5.94 -1.31 -1.43
CA GLY A 98 5.61 -2.16 -2.57
C GLY A 98 6.82 -2.94 -3.09
N PHE A 99 7.99 -2.29 -3.15
CA PHE A 99 9.25 -2.93 -3.52
C PHE A 99 9.66 -4.02 -2.52
N ILE A 100 9.52 -3.80 -1.21
CA ILE A 100 9.78 -4.81 -0.18
C ILE A 100 8.79 -5.98 -0.30
N GLY A 101 7.52 -5.71 -0.63
CA GLY A 101 6.53 -6.75 -0.89
C GLY A 101 6.89 -7.63 -2.11
N TRP A 102 7.41 -7.02 -3.18
CA TRP A 102 7.97 -7.75 -4.32
C TRP A 102 9.25 -8.52 -3.93
N TRP A 103 10.15 -7.84 -3.20
CA TRP A 103 11.17 -8.34 -2.28
C TRP A 103 10.94 -9.76 -1.78
N MET A 104 9.92 -9.79 -0.93
CA MET A 104 9.43 -10.91 -0.16
C MET A 104 8.93 -12.05 -1.06
N VAL A 105 8.15 -11.75 -2.09
CA VAL A 105 7.60 -12.78 -2.98
C VAL A 105 8.68 -13.39 -3.88
N LYS A 106 9.61 -12.58 -4.42
CA LYS A 106 10.65 -13.07 -5.33
C LYS A 106 11.58 -14.09 -4.67
N SER A 107 11.91 -13.91 -3.39
CA SER A 107 12.65 -14.90 -2.56
C SER A 107 12.11 -16.31 -2.70
N GLY A 108 10.78 -16.43 -2.66
CA GLY A 108 10.09 -17.71 -2.61
C GLY A 108 10.02 -18.37 -3.98
N ILE A 109 10.63 -17.79 -5.02
CA ILE A 109 10.63 -18.31 -6.39
C ILE A 109 12.06 -18.62 -6.87
N ASP A 110 13.12 -18.11 -6.20
CA ASP A 110 14.50 -18.39 -6.61
C ASP A 110 14.86 -19.87 -6.34
N PRO A 111 15.28 -20.64 -7.37
CA PRO A 111 15.47 -22.08 -7.27
C PRO A 111 16.64 -22.50 -6.36
N GLU A 112 17.60 -21.61 -6.09
CA GLU A 112 18.69 -21.86 -5.13
C GLU A 112 18.25 -21.69 -3.67
N GLU A 113 17.34 -20.75 -3.36
CA GLU A 113 16.76 -20.58 -2.02
C GLU A 113 15.63 -21.60 -1.74
N ASN A 114 14.85 -21.96 -2.77
CA ASN A 114 13.74 -22.93 -2.66
C ASN A 114 14.14 -24.39 -2.51
N LYS A 115 15.39 -24.76 -2.85
CA LYS A 115 15.90 -26.11 -2.60
C LYS A 115 15.96 -26.45 -1.10
N VAL A 116 15.96 -25.43 -0.22
CA VAL A 116 16.15 -25.60 1.23
C VAL A 116 14.99 -25.04 2.06
N ARG A 117 14.28 -23.99 1.60
CA ARG A 117 13.14 -23.40 2.32
C ARG A 117 12.00 -23.06 1.36
N ALA A 118 10.96 -23.88 1.37
CA ALA A 118 9.75 -23.69 0.56
C ALA A 118 8.78 -22.63 1.10
N HIS A 119 9.31 -21.61 1.78
CA HIS A 119 8.54 -20.51 2.34
C HIS A 119 9.33 -19.21 2.24
N VAL A 120 8.61 -18.10 2.17
CA VAL A 120 9.17 -16.76 2.27
C VAL A 120 9.99 -16.64 3.56
N SER A 121 11.23 -16.17 3.46
CA SER A 121 12.10 -15.96 4.62
C SER A 121 11.41 -15.11 5.71
N PRO A 122 11.35 -15.58 6.98
CA PRO A 122 10.73 -14.84 8.08
C PRO A 122 11.28 -13.42 8.24
N TYR A 123 12.56 -13.21 7.94
CA TYR A 123 13.19 -11.89 7.98
C TYR A 123 12.61 -10.92 6.94
N ARG A 124 12.28 -11.40 5.73
CA ARG A 124 11.70 -10.56 4.67
C ARG A 124 10.24 -10.22 4.98
N LEU A 125 9.50 -11.18 5.52
CA LEU A 125 8.14 -10.97 6.02
C LEU A 125 8.13 -9.95 7.17
N ALA A 126 9.02 -10.11 8.16
CA ALA A 126 9.15 -9.18 9.28
C ALA A 126 9.54 -7.76 8.80
N THR A 127 10.48 -7.67 7.85
CA THR A 127 10.88 -6.40 7.24
C THR A 127 9.69 -5.71 6.57
N HIS A 128 8.90 -6.45 5.79
CA HIS A 128 7.71 -5.91 5.15
C HIS A 128 6.67 -5.41 6.17
N LEU A 129 6.45 -6.17 7.24
CA LEU A 129 5.48 -5.83 8.27
C LEU A 129 5.91 -4.61 9.10
N VAL A 130 7.16 -4.57 9.57
CA VAL A 130 7.72 -3.44 10.33
C VAL A 130 7.67 -2.17 9.49
N TYR A 131 8.04 -2.26 8.21
CA TYR A 131 7.97 -1.13 7.30
C TYR A 131 6.51 -0.69 7.05
N ALA A 132 5.56 -1.65 6.99
CA ALA A 132 4.13 -1.35 6.90
C ALA A 132 3.66 -0.51 8.08
N PHE A 133 4.02 -0.91 9.31
CA PHE A 133 3.63 -0.20 10.53
C PHE A 133 4.28 1.18 10.64
N ALA A 134 5.53 1.32 10.21
CA ALA A 134 6.21 2.62 10.14
C ALA A 134 5.48 3.56 9.17
N LEU A 135 5.17 3.10 7.94
CA LEU A 135 4.42 3.87 6.96
C LEU A 135 3.01 4.23 7.48
N TYR A 136 2.30 3.28 8.07
CA TYR A 136 0.98 3.53 8.65
C TYR A 136 1.01 4.62 9.72
N THR A 137 1.97 4.56 10.64
CA THR A 137 2.17 5.57 11.68
C THR A 137 2.45 6.96 11.08
N LEU A 138 3.27 7.02 10.02
CA LEU A 138 3.56 8.28 9.32
C LEU A 138 2.32 8.86 8.65
N ILE A 139 1.52 8.04 7.98
CA ILE A 139 0.26 8.46 7.35
C ILE A 139 -0.71 8.96 8.42
N LEU A 140 -0.90 8.21 9.51
CA LEU A 140 -1.82 8.57 10.59
C LEU A 140 -1.40 9.88 11.25
N SER A 141 -0.12 10.04 11.58
CA SER A 141 0.45 11.29 12.12
C SER A 141 0.25 12.48 11.17
N THR A 142 0.38 12.25 9.86
CA THR A 142 0.16 13.28 8.84
C THR A 142 -1.30 13.70 8.77
N GLY A 143 -2.22 12.73 8.74
CA GLY A 143 -3.66 12.95 8.74
C GLY A 143 -4.13 13.69 10.00
N TYR A 144 -3.66 13.24 11.16
CA TYR A 144 -3.96 13.91 12.44
C TYR A 144 -3.50 15.37 12.43
N ARG A 145 -2.27 15.66 12.00
CA ARG A 145 -1.77 17.04 11.88
C ARG A 145 -2.58 17.88 10.90
N ALA A 146 -2.99 17.30 9.78
CA ALA A 146 -3.82 18.01 8.80
C ALA A 146 -5.19 18.40 9.38
N LEU A 147 -5.86 17.46 10.04
CA LEU A 147 -7.15 17.68 10.69
C LEU A 147 -7.04 18.67 11.87
N TYR A 148 -6.01 18.52 12.69
CA TYR A 148 -5.74 19.41 13.82
C TYR A 148 -5.50 20.85 13.36
N ASN A 149 -4.67 21.05 12.32
CA ASN A 149 -4.41 22.37 11.75
C ASN A 149 -5.66 22.98 11.12
N ALA A 150 -6.48 22.18 10.43
CA ALA A 150 -7.75 22.64 9.86
C ALA A 150 -8.73 23.09 10.96
N SER A 151 -8.90 22.28 12.01
CA SER A 151 -9.74 22.62 13.16
C SER A 151 -9.28 23.91 13.85
N ARG A 152 -7.96 24.08 14.04
CA ARG A 152 -7.41 25.33 14.60
C ARG A 152 -7.67 26.55 13.73
N ALA A 153 -7.55 26.42 12.42
CA ALA A 153 -7.81 27.52 11.49
C ALA A 153 -9.28 27.95 11.48
N ILE A 154 -10.21 27.01 11.70
CA ILE A 154 -11.66 27.32 11.82
C ILE A 154 -11.96 28.00 13.15
N ASN A 155 -11.33 27.54 14.24
CA ASN A 155 -11.62 28.01 15.60
C ASN A 155 -10.81 29.23 16.04
N THR A 156 -9.93 29.79 15.18
CA THR A 156 -9.17 30.99 15.55
C THR A 156 -10.05 32.23 15.38
N PRO A 157 -10.32 33.02 16.45
CA PRO A 157 -11.07 34.26 16.31
C PRO A 157 -10.30 35.20 15.38
N VAL A 158 -10.96 35.70 14.33
CA VAL A 158 -10.41 36.71 13.43
C VAL A 158 -10.19 37.98 14.24
N HIS A 159 -8.99 38.18 14.78
CA HIS A 159 -8.67 39.41 15.51
C HIS A 159 -8.69 40.56 14.51
N THR A 160 -9.77 41.33 14.54
CA THR A 160 -10.18 42.30 13.53
C THR A 160 -9.37 43.61 13.60
N ASN A 161 -8.07 43.53 13.89
CA ASN A 161 -7.22 44.72 13.96
C ASN A 161 -6.86 45.28 12.56
N GLN A 162 -7.10 44.51 11.49
CA GLN A 162 -6.91 44.97 10.11
C GLN A 162 -8.07 45.87 9.60
N LEU A 163 -9.30 45.77 10.14
CA LEU A 163 -10.41 46.63 9.72
C LEU A 163 -10.35 48.04 10.34
N LYS A 164 -9.63 48.23 11.45
CA LYS A 164 -9.43 49.57 12.04
C LYS A 164 -8.52 50.45 11.19
N ARG A 165 -7.61 49.87 10.38
CA ARG A 165 -6.69 50.63 9.53
C ARG A 165 -7.37 51.22 8.29
N ILE A 166 -8.45 50.61 7.81
CA ILE A 166 -9.21 51.08 6.64
C ILE A 166 -10.11 52.27 7.00
N LYS A 167 -10.67 52.32 8.22
CA LYS A 167 -11.45 53.48 8.69
C LYS A 167 -10.61 54.74 8.98
N MET A 168 -9.28 54.63 9.02
CA MET A 168 -8.39 55.76 9.30
C MET A 168 -8.04 56.58 8.05
N PHE A 169 -8.38 56.09 6.85
CA PHE A 169 -8.14 56.76 5.57
C PHE A 169 -9.41 57.30 4.90
N THR A 170 -10.54 57.31 5.61
CA THR A 170 -11.83 57.86 5.14
C THR A 170 -12.27 59.02 6.04
N HIS A 171 -11.41 60.02 6.18
CA HIS A 171 -11.75 61.33 6.75
C HIS A 171 -11.39 62.42 5.75
#